data_AF-A0A7V8WJ57-F1
#
_entry.id   AF-A0A7V8WJ57-F1
#
_cell.length_a   1.000
_cell.length_b   1.000
_cell.length_c   1.000
_cell.angle_alpha   90.00
_cell.angle_beta   90.00
_cell.angle_gamma   90.00
#
_symmetry.space_group_name_H-M   'P 1'
#
loop_
_entity.id
_entity.type
_entity.pdbx_description
1 polymer ?
#
loop_
_entity_poly.entity_id
_entity_poly.type
_entity_poly.pdbx_seq_one_letter_code
_entity_poly.pdbx_strand_id
1 'polypeptide(L)'
;MKRLMAVAGAVLLISSVVAPAGAKGASEATIRGPGLEEPLTFSRYGGSGNDVNLLAEQSGIFPAMFGQSPDPMEDNRPQKTLGLRYIIRYAMPNPAGGADAVVQHIFPYAEGGAVTYTPPGQPFMEGEGVDGERLRTKGGWYQGLSLLKSTLVDAGLPLKAPEVSSSGSRAETPSPSAPNLPVAAIAVLVVVALTGFVLVRRQRWPSARRGEAA
;
A
#
# COMPACT_ATOMS: atom_id res chain seq x y z
N MET A 1 -26.19 1.81 75.52
CA MET A 1 -26.89 0.70 74.85
C MET A 1 -26.91 0.99 73.35
N LYS A 2 -25.87 0.56 72.62
CA LYS A 2 -25.93 -0.44 71.54
C LYS A 2 -27.08 -0.23 70.55
N ARG A 3 -26.74 0.24 69.35
CA ARG A 3 -27.13 -0.37 68.07
C ARG A 3 -26.29 0.20 66.92
N LEU A 4 -25.28 -0.58 66.53
CA LEU A 4 -24.62 -0.48 65.24
C LEU A 4 -25.65 -0.73 64.13
N MET A 5 -25.62 0.06 63.05
CA MET A 5 -26.12 -0.38 61.75
C MET A 5 -25.05 -0.09 60.70
N ALA A 6 -24.40 -1.18 60.28
CA ALA A 6 -23.60 -1.24 59.07
C ALA A 6 -24.55 -1.45 57.88
N VAL A 7 -24.31 -0.74 56.77
CA VAL A 7 -24.90 -1.07 55.47
C VAL A 7 -23.73 -1.23 54.49
N ALA A 8 -23.40 -2.49 54.23
CA ALA A 8 -22.68 -2.95 53.04
C ALA A 8 -23.53 -2.60 51.80
N GLY A 9 -22.99 -2.19 50.66
CA GLY A 9 -21.92 -2.81 49.89
C GLY A 9 -22.53 -3.27 48.56
N ALA A 10 -22.32 -2.50 47.49
CA ALA A 10 -22.58 -2.93 46.12
C ALA A 10 -21.68 -2.12 45.17
N VAL A 11 -20.39 -2.47 45.13
CA VAL A 11 -19.52 -2.05 44.03
C VAL A 11 -19.87 -2.95 42.85
N LEU A 12 -20.59 -2.39 41.87
CA LEU A 12 -20.81 -3.04 40.58
C LEU A 12 -19.43 -3.19 39.90
N LEU A 13 -18.86 -4.38 39.96
CA LEU A 13 -17.74 -4.79 39.12
C LEU A 13 -18.27 -4.97 37.71
N ILE A 14 -18.24 -3.91 36.92
CA ILE A 14 -18.41 -4.01 35.47
C ILE A 14 -17.13 -4.68 34.95
N SER A 15 -17.18 -5.99 34.76
CA SER A 15 -16.12 -6.73 34.06
C SER A 15 -16.09 -6.24 32.61
N SER A 16 -15.21 -5.30 32.32
CA SER A 16 -14.80 -5.02 30.95
C SER A 16 -14.20 -6.31 30.39
N VAL A 17 -14.88 -6.90 29.41
CA VAL A 17 -14.30 -7.93 28.57
C VAL A 17 -13.16 -7.26 27.82
N VAL A 18 -11.95 -7.35 28.38
CA VAL A 18 -10.73 -7.04 27.65
C VAL A 18 -10.62 -8.13 26.60
N ALA A 19 -11.14 -7.84 25.39
CA ALA A 19 -10.89 -8.64 24.20
C ALA A 19 -9.37 -8.91 24.12
N PRO A 20 -8.96 -10.12 23.70
CA PRO A 20 -7.55 -10.48 23.69
C PRO A 20 -6.79 -9.39 22.93
N ALA A 21 -5.81 -8.79 23.60
CA ALA A 21 -4.91 -7.83 23.01
C ALA A 21 -4.05 -8.57 21.97
N GLY A 22 -4.62 -8.81 20.79
CA GLY A 22 -3.86 -9.15 19.59
C GLY A 22 -2.83 -8.05 19.45
N ALA A 23 -1.57 -8.39 19.71
CA ALA A 23 -0.49 -7.42 19.85
C ALA A 23 -0.56 -6.42 18.70
N LYS A 24 -0.75 -5.14 19.04
CA LYS A 24 -0.95 -4.02 18.12
C LYS A 24 0.30 -3.90 17.22
N GLY A 25 0.29 -4.53 16.06
CA GLY A 25 1.44 -4.55 15.16
C GLY A 25 1.25 -5.57 14.04
N ALA A 26 2.02 -5.41 12.96
CA ALA A 26 2.00 -6.33 11.83
C ALA A 26 2.36 -7.76 12.27
N SER A 27 1.72 -8.76 11.68
CA SER A 27 2.09 -10.17 11.89
C SER A 27 3.25 -10.59 10.98
N GLU A 28 3.33 -9.97 9.82
CA GLU A 28 4.29 -10.27 8.76
C GLU A 28 4.51 -9.02 7.90
N ALA A 29 5.67 -8.92 7.25
CA ALA A 29 5.89 -7.98 6.16
C ALA A 29 6.66 -8.66 5.02
N THR A 30 6.29 -8.33 3.79
CA THR A 30 7.02 -8.77 2.59
C THR A 30 7.59 -7.58 1.84
N ILE A 31 8.82 -7.70 1.35
CA ILE A 31 9.49 -6.66 0.56
C ILE A 31 9.78 -7.19 -0.84
N ARG A 32 9.31 -6.45 -1.85
CA ARG A 32 9.61 -6.73 -3.27
C ARG A 32 10.26 -5.52 -3.92
N GLY A 33 11.14 -5.76 -4.87
CA GLY A 33 11.73 -4.70 -5.69
C GLY A 33 12.88 -5.21 -6.55
N PRO A 34 13.58 -4.28 -7.22
CA PRO A 34 14.66 -4.63 -8.15
C PRO A 34 15.77 -5.48 -7.50
N GLY A 35 16.32 -6.44 -8.24
CA GLY A 35 17.43 -7.28 -7.77
C GLY A 35 17.08 -8.28 -6.67
N LEU A 36 15.79 -8.42 -6.31
CA LEU A 36 15.30 -9.51 -5.47
C LEU A 36 14.65 -10.56 -6.37
N GLU A 37 15.20 -11.77 -6.38
CA GLU A 37 14.60 -12.92 -7.07
C GLU A 37 13.33 -13.38 -6.35
N GLU A 38 13.39 -13.40 -5.01
CA GLU A 38 12.28 -13.71 -4.13
C GLU A 38 12.01 -12.57 -3.14
N PRO A 39 10.77 -12.41 -2.64
CA PRO A 39 10.46 -11.39 -1.64
C PRO A 39 11.20 -11.64 -0.33
N LEU A 40 11.73 -10.58 0.28
CA LEU A 40 12.21 -10.67 1.66
C LEU A 40 11.01 -10.78 2.59
N THR A 41 11.03 -11.74 3.51
CA THR A 41 9.92 -12.00 4.43
C THR A 41 10.35 -11.76 5.87
N PHE A 42 9.56 -10.96 6.58
CA PHE A 42 9.74 -10.61 7.98
C PHE A 42 8.53 -11.10 8.77
N SER A 43 8.75 -11.70 9.93
CA SER A 43 7.67 -12.22 10.78
C SER A 43 7.89 -11.86 12.23
N ARG A 44 6.83 -11.98 13.05
CA ARG A 44 6.89 -11.69 14.50
C ARG A 44 7.92 -12.54 15.27
N TYR A 45 8.27 -13.71 14.74
CA TYR A 45 9.23 -14.63 15.36
C TYR A 45 10.50 -14.80 14.52
N GLY A 46 10.74 -13.88 13.58
CA GLY A 46 11.99 -13.85 12.83
C GLY A 46 13.17 -13.52 13.74
N GLY A 47 14.36 -14.03 13.39
CA GLY A 47 15.60 -13.64 14.05
C GLY A 47 15.99 -12.18 13.77
N SER A 48 17.16 -11.76 14.24
CA SER A 48 17.62 -10.35 14.20
C SER A 48 17.66 -9.69 12.81
N GLY A 49 17.58 -10.46 11.71
CA GLY A 49 17.45 -9.94 10.34
C GLY A 49 16.02 -9.94 9.76
N ASN A 50 15.07 -10.67 10.38
CA ASN A 50 13.74 -10.92 9.79
C ASN A 50 12.60 -10.63 10.79
N ASP A 51 12.86 -9.85 11.84
CA ASP A 51 11.85 -9.42 12.80
C ASP A 51 11.00 -8.27 12.21
N VAL A 52 9.68 -8.50 12.08
CA VAL A 52 8.74 -7.52 11.55
C VAL A 52 8.61 -6.27 12.44
N ASN A 53 8.79 -6.40 13.75
CA ASN A 53 8.68 -5.27 14.68
C ASN A 53 9.88 -4.34 14.51
N LEU A 54 11.09 -4.90 14.39
CA LEU A 54 12.30 -4.15 14.13
C LEU A 54 12.22 -3.41 12.79
N LEU A 55 11.72 -4.07 11.74
CA LEU A 55 11.48 -3.44 10.45
C LEU A 55 10.48 -2.28 10.58
N ALA A 56 9.34 -2.50 11.23
CA ALA A 56 8.28 -1.51 11.40
C ALA A 56 8.75 -0.26 12.16
N GLU A 57 9.56 -0.46 13.20
CA GLU A 57 10.18 0.62 13.96
C GLU A 57 11.14 1.43 13.09
N GLN A 58 12.09 0.75 12.45
CA GLN A 58 13.14 1.42 11.67
C GLN A 58 12.63 2.10 10.40
N SER A 59 11.54 1.59 9.83
CA SER A 59 10.91 2.11 8.62
C SER A 59 9.91 3.24 8.88
N GLY A 60 9.57 3.50 10.15
CA GLY A 60 8.63 4.55 10.55
C GLY A 60 7.17 4.24 10.18
N ILE A 61 6.76 2.97 10.06
CA ILE A 61 5.37 2.67 9.72
C ILE A 61 4.39 3.06 10.84
N PHE A 62 4.80 2.96 12.11
CA PHE A 62 3.95 3.32 13.25
C PHE A 62 3.55 4.81 13.27
N PRO A 63 4.47 5.79 13.23
CA PRO A 63 4.09 7.20 13.16
C PRO A 63 3.29 7.51 11.88
N ALA A 64 3.54 6.82 10.77
CA ALA A 64 2.75 6.98 9.54
C ALA A 64 1.30 6.45 9.66
N MET A 65 1.06 5.49 10.54
CA MET A 65 -0.27 4.89 10.79
C MET A 65 -1.03 5.64 11.88
N PHE A 66 -0.38 5.89 13.01
CA PHE A 66 -1.04 6.36 14.24
C PHE A 66 -0.75 7.82 14.56
N GLY A 67 0.20 8.46 13.87
CA GLY A 67 0.74 9.76 14.26
C GLY A 67 1.63 9.67 15.50
N GLN A 68 2.45 10.70 15.71
CA GLN A 68 3.30 10.84 16.89
C GLN A 68 3.55 12.34 17.16
N SER A 69 3.91 12.69 18.40
CA SER A 69 4.42 14.03 18.75
C SER A 69 5.80 13.91 19.45
N PRO A 70 6.84 14.64 19.00
CA PRO A 70 6.87 15.41 17.76
C PRO A 70 6.66 14.52 16.53
N ASP A 71 6.11 15.10 15.47
CA ASP A 71 5.79 14.39 14.24
C ASP A 71 7.05 14.19 13.40
N PRO A 72 7.48 12.94 13.15
CA PRO A 72 8.66 12.67 12.33
C PRO A 72 8.33 12.55 10.84
N MET A 73 7.04 12.67 10.46
CA MET A 73 6.61 12.52 9.07
C MET A 73 6.76 13.84 8.33
N GLU A 74 7.38 13.78 7.16
CA GLU A 74 7.55 14.91 6.25
C GLU A 74 6.51 14.85 5.13
N ASP A 75 5.81 15.94 4.86
CA ASP A 75 4.83 16.00 3.76
C ASP A 75 5.52 15.99 2.39
N ASN A 76 6.69 16.62 2.32
CA ASN A 76 7.42 16.82 1.07
C ASN A 76 8.39 15.68 0.81
N ARG A 77 8.47 15.29 -0.47
CA ARG A 77 9.47 14.34 -0.93
C ARG A 77 10.88 14.89 -0.66
N PRO A 78 11.81 14.11 -0.06
CA PRO A 78 13.19 14.53 0.11
C PRO A 78 13.84 14.91 -1.22
N GLN A 79 14.54 16.05 -1.25
CA GLN A 79 15.19 16.60 -2.46
C GLN A 79 16.54 15.94 -2.80
N LYS A 80 16.69 14.66 -2.46
CA LYS A 80 17.93 13.89 -2.62
C LYS A 80 17.72 12.73 -3.58
N THR A 81 18.82 12.14 -4.04
CA THR A 81 18.75 10.94 -4.91
C THR A 81 18.21 9.77 -4.10
N LEU A 82 17.00 9.30 -4.40
CA LEU A 82 16.37 8.20 -3.66
C LEU A 82 16.84 6.80 -4.12
N GLY A 83 17.33 6.69 -5.35
CA GLY A 83 17.61 5.39 -5.96
C GLY A 83 16.34 4.59 -6.25
N LEU A 84 16.49 3.27 -6.38
CA LEU A 84 15.42 2.35 -6.76
C LEU A 84 14.41 2.16 -5.63
N ARG A 85 13.13 2.07 -6.02
CA ARG A 85 11.99 1.86 -5.11
C ARG A 85 11.72 0.37 -4.90
N TYR A 86 11.53 0.01 -3.64
CA TYR A 86 11.02 -1.27 -3.17
C TYR A 86 9.68 -1.04 -2.47
N ILE A 87 8.89 -2.10 -2.32
CA ILE A 87 7.55 -2.05 -1.75
C ILE A 87 7.50 -3.02 -0.58
N ILE A 88 7.22 -2.48 0.60
CA ILE A 88 6.89 -3.23 1.80
C ILE A 88 5.37 -3.38 1.87
N ARG A 89 4.89 -4.60 2.10
CA ARG A 89 3.49 -4.89 2.44
C ARG A 89 3.44 -5.47 3.84
N TYR A 90 2.86 -4.72 4.78
CA TYR A 90 2.61 -5.16 6.15
C TYR A 90 1.25 -5.85 6.24
N ALA A 91 1.21 -7.07 6.78
CA ALA A 91 -0.03 -7.75 7.11
C ALA A 91 -0.49 -7.29 8.51
N MET A 92 -1.58 -6.50 8.54
CA MET A 92 -2.19 -6.05 9.80
C MET A 92 -3.27 -7.03 10.25
N PRO A 93 -3.25 -7.48 11.51
CA PRO A 93 -4.31 -8.34 12.04
C PRO A 93 -5.69 -7.65 11.94
N ASN A 94 -6.66 -8.29 11.27
CA ASN A 94 -8.04 -7.84 11.28
C ASN A 94 -8.87 -8.71 12.26
N PRO A 95 -9.49 -8.13 13.31
CA PRO A 95 -10.37 -8.85 14.23
C PRO A 95 -11.54 -9.58 13.57
N ALA A 96 -12.04 -9.08 12.44
CA ALA A 96 -13.14 -9.68 11.66
C ALA A 96 -12.67 -10.84 10.75
N GLY A 97 -11.38 -11.17 10.74
CA GLY A 97 -10.76 -12.14 9.84
C GLY A 97 -10.14 -11.49 8.60
N GLY A 98 -9.02 -12.05 8.14
CA GLY A 98 -8.21 -11.50 7.04
C GLY A 98 -7.07 -10.59 7.52
N ALA A 99 -6.36 -9.98 6.58
CA ALA A 99 -5.32 -8.99 6.86
C ALA A 99 -5.56 -7.75 5.98
N ASP A 100 -5.70 -6.58 6.61
CA ASP A 100 -5.56 -5.33 5.87
C ASP A 100 -4.06 -5.14 5.59
N ALA A 101 -3.72 -4.83 4.34
CA ALA A 101 -2.34 -4.65 3.92
C ALA A 101 -1.99 -3.16 3.91
N VAL A 102 -1.08 -2.74 4.76
CA VAL A 102 -0.49 -1.40 4.66
C VAL A 102 0.72 -1.45 3.75
N VAL A 103 0.69 -0.64 2.71
CA VAL A 103 1.80 -0.49 1.75
C VAL A 103 2.70 0.65 2.19
N GLN A 104 4.00 0.41 2.17
CA GLN A 104 5.03 1.43 2.34
C GLN A 104 6.06 1.26 1.22
N HIS A 105 6.45 2.37 0.59
CA HIS A 105 7.58 2.37 -0.31
C HIS A 105 8.86 2.56 0.49
N ILE A 106 9.92 1.86 0.12
CA ILE A 106 11.24 2.02 0.70
C ILE A 106 12.28 2.25 -0.39
N PHE A 107 13.22 3.13 -0.09
CA PHE A 107 14.34 3.53 -0.93
C PHE A 107 15.63 3.20 -0.17
N PRO A 108 16.09 1.94 -0.19
CA PRO A 108 17.17 1.48 0.70
C PRO A 108 18.53 2.13 0.40
N TYR A 109 18.71 2.57 -0.84
CA TYR A 109 19.96 3.14 -1.34
C TYR A 109 19.89 4.66 -1.53
N ALA A 110 18.93 5.32 -0.89
CA ALA A 110 18.85 6.77 -0.93
C ALA A 110 20.11 7.41 -0.33
N GLU A 111 20.52 8.53 -0.93
CA GLU A 111 21.62 9.34 -0.44
C GLU A 111 21.36 9.77 1.03
N GLY A 112 22.38 9.72 1.88
CA GLY A 112 22.23 10.05 3.30
C GLY A 112 21.40 9.03 4.12
N GLY A 113 21.11 7.85 3.59
CA GLY A 113 20.42 6.77 4.31
C GLY A 113 19.02 6.48 3.78
N ALA A 114 18.50 5.30 4.13
CA ALA A 114 17.23 4.79 3.62
C ALA A 114 16.06 5.73 3.93
N VAL A 115 15.15 5.88 2.97
CA VAL A 115 13.94 6.71 3.10
C VAL A 115 12.72 5.85 2.84
N THR A 116 11.63 6.11 3.55
CA THR A 116 10.34 5.48 3.29
C THR A 116 9.28 6.51 2.93
N TYR A 117 8.25 6.04 2.23
CA TYR A 117 7.04 6.80 1.97
C TYR A 117 5.82 5.90 2.19
N THR A 118 4.92 6.33 3.06
CA THR A 118 3.64 5.66 3.28
C THR A 118 2.54 6.48 2.60
N PRO A 119 1.85 5.94 1.59
CA PRO A 119 0.66 6.59 1.04
C PRO A 119 -0.37 6.89 2.13
N PRO A 120 -0.94 8.10 2.18
CA PRO A 120 -2.00 8.45 3.13
C PRO A 120 -3.32 7.74 2.78
N GLY A 121 -4.22 7.65 3.75
CA GLY A 121 -5.61 7.20 3.55
C GLY A 121 -5.80 5.68 3.47
N GLN A 122 -4.75 4.88 3.65
CA GLN A 122 -4.84 3.42 3.58
C GLN A 122 -5.57 2.87 4.81
N PRO A 123 -6.64 2.07 4.64
CA PRO A 123 -7.30 1.39 5.75
C PRO A 123 -6.35 0.35 6.37
N PHE A 124 -6.30 0.26 7.71
CA PHE A 124 -5.39 -0.70 8.35
C PHE A 124 -5.88 -1.38 9.63
N MET A 125 -6.95 -0.88 10.23
CA MET A 125 -7.54 -1.48 11.42
C MET A 125 -9.00 -1.07 11.50
N GLU A 126 -9.87 -2.05 11.70
CA GLU A 126 -11.21 -1.78 12.21
C GLU A 126 -11.07 -1.32 13.66
N GLY A 127 -11.39 -0.06 13.92
CA GLY A 127 -11.30 0.55 15.24
C GLY A 127 -12.36 1.63 15.37
N GLU A 128 -12.89 1.78 16.57
CA GLU A 128 -13.98 2.68 16.99
C GLU A 128 -13.67 4.16 16.68
N GLY A 129 -13.74 4.58 15.42
CA GLY A 129 -14.05 5.97 15.10
C GLY A 129 -15.40 6.34 15.73
N VAL A 130 -15.66 7.64 15.91
CA VAL A 130 -16.92 8.14 16.51
C VAL A 130 -18.17 7.55 15.83
N ASP A 131 -18.04 7.03 14.60
CA ASP A 131 -19.10 6.42 13.78
C ASP A 131 -18.80 4.98 13.29
N GLY A 132 -17.80 4.28 13.85
CA GLY A 132 -17.41 2.93 13.39
C GLY A 132 -16.58 2.89 12.10
N GLU A 133 -15.99 4.02 11.70
CA GLU A 133 -15.13 4.10 10.52
C GLU A 133 -13.75 3.45 10.74
N ARG A 134 -13.20 2.87 9.66
CA ARG A 134 -11.87 2.24 9.68
C ARG A 134 -10.77 3.28 9.83
N LEU A 135 -9.77 2.99 10.69
CA LEU A 135 -8.58 3.84 10.81
C LEU A 135 -7.80 3.86 9.50
N ARG A 136 -7.25 5.04 9.17
CA ARG A 136 -6.54 5.30 7.93
C ARG A 136 -5.16 5.86 8.20
N THR A 137 -4.17 5.48 7.38
CA THR A 137 -2.82 6.02 7.51
C THR A 137 -2.83 7.53 7.37
N LYS A 138 -2.12 8.21 8.27
CA LYS A 138 -1.73 9.61 8.06
C LYS A 138 -0.82 9.72 6.84
N GLY A 139 0.11 8.78 6.69
CA GLY A 139 1.07 8.75 5.60
C GLY A 139 2.20 9.78 5.76
N GLY A 140 2.99 9.92 4.71
CA GLY A 140 4.11 10.87 4.64
C GLY A 140 5.45 10.21 4.31
N TRP A 141 6.47 11.04 4.16
CA TRP A 141 7.87 10.64 4.02
C TRP A 141 8.52 10.49 5.39
N TYR A 142 9.44 9.53 5.52
CA TYR A 142 10.16 9.32 6.75
C TYR A 142 11.63 9.00 6.46
N GLN A 143 12.53 9.63 7.22
CA GLN A 143 13.94 9.29 7.20
C GLN A 143 14.12 8.04 8.07
N GLY A 144 14.35 6.90 7.41
CA GLY A 144 14.58 5.63 8.08
C GLY A 144 15.71 5.72 9.09
N LEU A 145 15.60 4.95 10.17
CA LEU A 145 16.67 4.85 11.16
C LEU A 145 17.97 4.36 10.48
N SER A 146 19.12 4.75 11.03
CA SER A 146 20.44 4.51 10.42
C SER A 146 20.72 3.02 10.14
N LEU A 147 20.14 2.11 10.93
CA LEU A 147 20.29 0.67 10.80
C LEU A 147 19.32 0.02 9.80
N LEU A 148 18.34 0.76 9.25
CA LEU A 148 17.32 0.18 8.37
C LEU A 148 17.94 -0.55 7.18
N LYS A 149 18.94 0.05 6.52
CA LYS A 149 19.60 -0.60 5.38
C LYS A 149 20.35 -1.87 5.80
N SER A 150 21.07 -1.87 6.92
CA SER A 150 21.78 -3.07 7.38
C SER A 150 20.81 -4.19 7.74
N THR A 151 19.71 -3.90 8.43
CA THR A 151 18.66 -4.89 8.71
C THR A 151 18.13 -5.53 7.42
N LEU A 152 17.90 -4.73 6.37
CA LEU A 152 17.45 -5.28 5.08
C LEU A 152 18.53 -6.13 4.42
N VAL A 153 19.79 -5.74 4.51
CA VAL A 153 20.91 -6.51 3.96
C VAL A 153 21.06 -7.85 4.68
N ASP A 154 20.93 -7.84 6.02
CA ASP A 154 20.93 -9.07 6.83
C ASP A 154 19.75 -9.99 6.48
N ALA A 155 18.63 -9.42 6.05
CA ALA A 155 17.47 -10.15 5.54
C ALA A 155 17.64 -10.70 4.12
N GLY A 156 18.70 -10.32 3.39
CA GLY A 156 18.98 -10.75 2.02
C GLY A 156 18.90 -9.67 0.95
N LEU A 157 18.71 -8.39 1.30
CA LEU A 157 18.82 -7.29 0.34
C LEU A 157 20.27 -7.19 -0.17
N PRO A 158 20.51 -7.03 -1.48
CA PRO A 158 21.84 -6.79 -2.00
C PRO A 158 22.52 -5.57 -1.35
N LEU A 159 23.81 -5.68 -1.02
CA LEU A 159 24.55 -4.59 -0.36
C LEU A 159 24.61 -3.30 -1.21
N LYS A 160 24.67 -3.48 -2.54
CA LYS A 160 24.67 -2.42 -3.56
C LYS A 160 23.37 -2.48 -4.37
N ALA A 161 22.92 -1.32 -4.84
CA ALA A 161 21.78 -1.27 -5.74
C ALA A 161 22.07 -2.07 -7.01
N PRO A 162 21.10 -2.84 -7.52
CA PRO A 162 21.26 -3.49 -8.82
C PRO A 162 21.42 -2.41 -9.90
N GLU A 163 22.27 -2.67 -10.87
CA GLU A 163 22.34 -1.81 -12.05
C GLU A 163 21.02 -1.90 -12.80
N VAL A 164 20.43 -0.75 -13.12
CA VAL A 164 19.34 -0.70 -14.09
C VAL A 164 19.96 -1.08 -15.43
N SER A 165 19.88 -2.36 -15.79
CA SER A 165 20.16 -2.77 -17.16
C SER A 165 19.10 -2.10 -18.03
N SER A 166 19.47 -0.98 -18.63
CA SER A 166 18.83 -0.45 -19.82
C SER A 166 19.01 -1.51 -20.90
N SER A 167 18.18 -2.56 -20.89
CA SER A 167 17.85 -3.28 -22.11
C SER A 167 17.09 -2.28 -22.97
N GLY A 168 17.85 -1.39 -23.59
CA GLY A 168 17.39 -0.62 -24.72
C GLY A 168 16.92 -1.65 -25.72
N SER A 169 15.60 -1.79 -25.82
CA SER A 169 14.99 -2.10 -27.10
C SER A 169 15.53 -1.04 -28.04
N ARG A 170 16.65 -1.38 -28.70
CA ARG A 170 17.04 -0.75 -29.94
C ARG A 170 15.88 -1.06 -30.84
N ALA A 171 14.91 -0.14 -30.89
CA ALA A 171 14.02 -0.05 -32.01
C ALA A 171 14.95 -0.08 -33.22
N GLU A 172 14.95 -1.21 -33.92
CA GLU A 172 15.44 -1.25 -35.28
C GLU A 172 14.70 -0.11 -35.97
N THR A 173 15.42 0.97 -36.23
CA THR A 173 15.01 1.95 -37.21
C THR A 173 14.84 1.15 -38.50
N PRO A 174 13.63 0.98 -39.06
CA PRO A 174 13.53 0.39 -40.37
C PRO A 174 14.30 1.33 -41.31
N SER A 175 15.41 0.83 -41.85
CA SER A 175 16.16 1.51 -42.90
C SER A 175 15.20 1.81 -44.05
N PRO A 176 15.10 3.07 -44.52
CA PRO A 176 14.30 3.38 -45.69
C PRO A 176 15.06 2.93 -46.94
N SER A 177 14.90 1.66 -47.33
CA SER A 177 15.19 1.24 -48.71
C SER A 177 14.10 1.79 -49.62
N ALA A 178 14.52 2.63 -50.56
CA ALA A 178 13.72 3.30 -51.57
C ALA A 178 12.91 2.31 -52.44
N PRO A 179 11.85 2.79 -53.14
CA PRO A 179 10.70 1.98 -53.53
C PRO A 179 10.90 1.30 -54.89
N ASN A 180 10.58 0.01 -54.95
CA ASN A 180 10.24 -0.66 -56.20
C ASN A 180 8.72 -0.88 -56.22
N LEU A 181 7.98 0.09 -56.76
CA LEU A 181 6.58 -0.10 -57.14
C LEU A 181 6.53 -0.86 -58.46
N PRO A 182 5.76 -1.95 -58.52
CA PRO A 182 4.81 -2.07 -59.63
C PRO A 182 3.37 -2.04 -59.12
N VAL A 183 2.60 -1.20 -59.82
CA VAL A 183 1.17 -0.93 -59.70
C VAL A 183 0.35 -2.21 -59.93
N ALA A 184 -0.44 -2.61 -58.93
CA ALA A 184 -1.75 -3.32 -58.99
C ALA A 184 -2.04 -3.83 -57.56
N ALA A 185 -3.15 -3.60 -56.87
CA ALA A 185 -4.46 -3.12 -57.22
C ALA A 185 -5.03 -2.32 -56.03
N ILE A 186 -5.59 -1.15 -56.32
CA ILE A 186 -6.46 -0.40 -55.41
C ILE A 186 -7.84 -1.03 -55.53
N ALA A 187 -8.35 -1.66 -54.46
CA ALA A 187 -9.75 -1.55 -54.01
C ALA A 187 -10.01 -2.47 -52.79
N VAL A 188 -10.80 -1.94 -51.85
CA VAL A 188 -11.62 -2.66 -50.84
C VAL A 188 -10.93 -3.08 -49.52
N LEU A 189 -10.93 -2.17 -48.52
CA LEU A 189 -11.54 -2.40 -47.18
C LEU A 189 -11.24 -1.25 -46.18
N VAL A 190 -11.77 -0.05 -46.47
CA VAL A 190 -11.95 1.04 -45.48
C VAL A 190 -13.39 1.04 -44.93
N VAL A 191 -14.14 -0.06 -45.05
CA VAL A 191 -15.59 -0.08 -44.75
C VAL A 191 -15.97 -0.71 -43.40
N VAL A 192 -15.03 -1.22 -42.58
CA VAL A 192 -15.40 -1.83 -41.28
C VAL A 192 -15.30 -0.88 -40.08
N ALA A 193 -14.78 0.34 -40.26
CA ALA A 193 -14.62 1.31 -39.17
C ALA A 193 -15.75 2.37 -39.05
N LEU A 194 -16.81 2.31 -39.87
CA LEU A 194 -17.89 3.31 -39.86
C LEU A 194 -19.32 2.76 -39.62
N THR A 195 -19.50 1.45 -39.42
CA THR A 195 -20.81 0.84 -39.14
C THR A 195 -21.10 0.55 -37.66
N GLY A 196 -20.11 0.63 -36.76
CA GLY A 196 -20.30 0.36 -35.32
C GLY A 196 -20.72 1.57 -34.46
N PHE A 197 -20.47 2.81 -34.90
CA PHE A 197 -20.56 3.98 -34.02
C PHE A 197 -21.88 4.78 -34.15
N VAL A 198 -22.73 4.47 -35.13
CA VAL A 198 -23.97 5.25 -35.40
C VAL A 198 -25.24 4.58 -34.84
N LEU A 199 -25.18 3.32 -34.37
CA LEU A 199 -26.37 2.56 -33.95
C LEU A 199 -26.70 2.56 -32.45
N VAL A 200 -25.82 3.04 -31.55
CA VAL A 200 -26.11 3.04 -30.09
C VAL A 200 -26.58 4.41 -29.57
N ARG A 201 -26.51 5.48 -30.39
CA ARG A 201 -26.90 6.83 -29.96
C ARG A 201 -28.39 7.18 -30.12
N ARG A 202 -29.24 6.26 -30.58
CA ARG A 202 -30.70 6.49 -30.78
C ARG A 202 -31.62 5.88 -29.72
N GLN A 203 -31.11 5.27 -28.66
CA GLN A 203 -31.96 4.71 -27.59
C GLN A 203 -32.00 5.55 -26.30
N ARG A 204 -32.08 6.88 -26.46
CA ARG A 204 -32.74 7.72 -25.45
C ARG A 204 -34.16 8.00 -25.94
N TRP A 205 -35.13 7.34 -25.27
CA TRP A 205 -36.55 7.64 -24.94
C TRP A 205 -37.29 8.78 -25.67
N PRO A 206 -38.64 8.93 -25.60
CA PRO A 206 -39.69 8.11 -24.95
C PRO A 206 -40.95 7.91 -25.84
N SER A 207 -41.92 7.12 -25.38
CA SER A 207 -43.33 7.41 -25.68
C SER A 207 -44.15 7.24 -24.42
N ALA A 208 -44.75 8.36 -24.02
CA ALA A 208 -45.53 8.54 -22.83
C ALA A 208 -47.01 8.19 -23.08
N ARG A 209 -47.62 7.60 -22.05
CA ARG A 209 -49.03 7.72 -21.60
C ARG A 209 -50.16 7.21 -22.51
N ARG A 210 -51.01 6.35 -21.93
CA ARG A 210 -52.40 6.64 -21.48
C ARG A 210 -53.09 5.31 -21.10
N GLY A 211 -53.39 5.08 -19.82
CA GLY A 211 -54.76 5.11 -19.25
C GLY A 211 -55.33 3.67 -19.22
N GLU A 212 -56.14 3.19 -18.28
CA GLU A 212 -56.89 3.77 -17.17
C GLU A 212 -57.48 2.62 -16.32
N ALA A 213 -57.75 2.93 -15.04
CA ALA A 213 -58.83 2.43 -14.16
C ALA A 213 -59.15 0.92 -14.03
N ALA A 214 -59.01 0.40 -12.81
CA ALA A 214 -60.13 0.20 -11.87
C ALA A 214 -59.61 0.06 -10.44
#